data_AF-A0A536USS9-F1
#
_entry.id   AF-A0A536USS9-F1
#
_cell.length_a   1.000
_cell.length_b   1.000
_cell.length_c   1.000
_cell.angle_alpha   90.00
_cell.angle_beta   90.00
_cell.angle_gamma   90.00
#
_symmetry.space_group_name_H-M   'P 1'
#
loop_
_entity.id
_entity.type
_entity.pdbx_description
1 polymer ?
#
loop_
_entity_poly.entity_id
_entity_poly.type
_entity_poly.pdbx_seq_one_letter_code
_entity_poly.pdbx_strand_id
1 'polypeptide(L)'
;FDARDRALVWRTTGGKHRWLTGDCDALVEDDVATFRAAAIEGLAAATPVTLERLEAEHALLAARLHLLSDNVDGDDAVTLWSRLGVADASRVTDLDVAALRALRPA
;
A
#
# COMPACT_ATOMS: atom_id res chain seq x y z
N PHE A 1 0.81 -13.85 -12.49
CA PHE A 1 1.13 -14.59 -11.25
C PHE A 1 0.37 -15.92 -11.23
N ASP A 2 0.94 -16.97 -10.63
CA ASP A 2 0.25 -18.24 -10.38
C ASP A 2 -0.72 -18.07 -9.20
N ALA A 3 -2.02 -18.30 -9.42
CA ALA A 3 -3.04 -18.14 -8.39
C ALA A 3 -2.89 -19.11 -7.20
N ARG A 4 -2.10 -20.18 -7.37
CA ARG A 4 -1.78 -21.12 -6.29
C ARG A 4 -0.69 -20.58 -5.36
N ASP A 5 0.11 -19.63 -5.82
CA ASP A 5 1.08 -18.92 -4.98
C ASP A 5 0.37 -17.80 -4.21
N ARG A 6 -0.30 -18.19 -3.13
CA ARG A 6 -1.01 -17.26 -2.24
C ARG A 6 -0.09 -16.20 -1.64
N ALA A 7 1.19 -16.54 -1.41
CA ALA A 7 2.15 -15.61 -0.85
C ALA A 7 2.44 -14.47 -1.85
N LEU A 8 2.68 -14.82 -3.12
CA LEU A 8 2.83 -13.85 -4.20
C LEU A 8 1.57 -13.00 -4.39
N VAL A 9 0.39 -13.62 -4.41
CA VAL A 9 -0.89 -12.90 -4.54
C VAL A 9 -1.05 -11.87 -3.42
N TRP A 10 -0.79 -12.23 -2.17
CA TRP A 10 -0.95 -11.30 -1.05
C TRP A 10 0.14 -10.22 -0.99
N ARG A 11 1.39 -10.52 -1.36
CA ARG A 11 2.44 -9.49 -1.47
C ARG A 11 2.15 -8.47 -2.57
N THR A 12 1.44 -8.86 -3.64
CA THR A 12 1.17 -7.97 -4.79
C THR A 12 -0.19 -7.26 -4.69
N THR A 13 -1.18 -7.85 -4.04
CA THR A 13 -2.56 -7.31 -4.04
C THR A 13 -3.17 -7.11 -2.66
N GLY A 14 -2.48 -7.55 -1.60
CA GLY A 14 -2.95 -7.49 -0.22
C GLY A 14 -2.92 -6.10 0.40
N GLY A 15 -3.57 -5.96 1.55
CA GLY A 15 -3.73 -4.66 2.24
C GLY A 15 -2.41 -3.97 2.59
N LYS A 16 -1.39 -4.74 3.01
CA LYS A 16 -0.06 -4.22 3.34
C LYS A 16 0.63 -3.55 2.15
N HIS A 17 0.52 -4.17 0.98
CA HIS A 17 1.02 -3.60 -0.27
C HIS A 17 0.30 -2.29 -0.58
N ARG A 18 -1.04 -2.32 -0.60
CA ARG A 18 -1.86 -1.14 -0.89
C ARG A 18 -1.63 0.01 0.08
N TRP A 19 -1.36 -0.28 1.35
CA TRP A 19 -0.99 0.72 2.34
C TRP A 19 0.32 1.43 1.98
N LEU A 20 1.37 0.66 1.68
CA LEU A 20 2.68 1.21 1.33
C LEU A 20 2.68 1.95 -0.01
N THR A 21 1.84 1.52 -0.97
CA THR A 21 1.73 2.17 -2.28
C THR A 21 0.77 3.35 -2.32
N GLY A 22 0.03 3.61 -1.23
CA GLY A 22 -0.94 4.69 -1.13
C GLY A 22 -2.34 4.37 -1.69
N ASP A 23 -2.59 3.13 -2.13
CA ASP A 23 -3.90 2.67 -2.64
C ASP A 23 -4.85 2.18 -1.51
N CYS A 24 -4.54 2.50 -0.26
CA CYS A 24 -5.32 2.16 0.92
C CYS A 24 -5.32 3.33 1.91
N ASP A 25 -6.50 3.87 2.18
CA ASP A 25 -6.67 4.98 3.11
C ASP A 25 -6.60 4.53 4.58
N ALA A 26 -7.06 3.32 4.87
CA ALA A 26 -7.05 2.73 6.21
C ALA A 26 -6.74 1.23 6.16
N LEU A 27 -5.64 0.83 6.79
CA LEU A 27 -5.27 -0.58 7.02
C LEU A 27 -5.52 -0.93 8.48
N VAL A 28 -6.36 -1.89 8.82
CA VAL A 28 -6.70 -2.27 10.21
C VAL A 28 -6.31 -3.70 10.52
N GLU A 29 -6.19 -4.03 11.80
CA GLU A 29 -6.06 -5.42 12.26
C GLU A 29 -7.30 -6.24 11.92
N ASP A 30 -7.15 -7.57 11.91
CA ASP A 30 -8.24 -8.53 11.67
C ASP A 30 -9.20 -8.61 12.87
N ASP A 31 -9.88 -7.51 13.12
CA ASP A 31 -10.86 -7.34 14.18
C ASP A 31 -12.08 -6.58 13.66
N VAL A 32 -13.27 -7.15 13.91
CA VAL A 32 -14.54 -6.62 13.40
C VAL A 32 -14.87 -5.25 13.99
N ALA A 33 -14.54 -5.02 15.27
CA ALA A 33 -14.82 -3.73 15.91
C ALA A 33 -13.93 -2.63 15.34
N THR A 34 -12.65 -2.93 15.13
CA THR A 34 -11.66 -2.03 14.53
C THR A 34 -12.02 -1.70 13.08
N PHE A 35 -12.42 -2.70 12.28
CA PHE A 35 -12.92 -2.48 10.93
C PHE A 35 -14.16 -1.59 10.91
N ARG A 36 -15.14 -1.85 11.78
CA ARG A 36 -16.36 -1.04 11.88
C ARG A 36 -16.05 0.42 12.19
N ALA A 37 -15.15 0.67 13.12
CA ALA A 37 -14.75 2.04 13.47
C ALA A 37 -14.12 2.77 12.28
N ALA A 38 -13.13 2.14 11.62
CA ALA A 38 -12.45 2.72 10.46
C ALA A 38 -13.39 2.96 9.28
N ALA A 39 -14.37 2.07 9.05
CA ALA A 39 -15.37 2.25 8.00
C ALA A 39 -16.28 3.47 8.26
N ILE A 40 -16.71 3.68 9.51
CA ILE A 40 -17.52 4.84 9.90
C ILE A 40 -16.71 6.14 9.72
N GLU A 41 -15.46 6.15 10.15
CA GLU A 41 -14.55 7.28 9.96
C GLU A 41 -14.33 7.60 8.47
N GLY A 42 -14.12 6.57 7.65
CA GLY A 42 -13.92 6.70 6.21
C GLY A 42 -15.13 7.32 5.49
N LEU A 43 -16.36 6.96 5.90
CA LEU A 43 -17.58 7.58 5.36
C LEU A 43 -17.66 9.08 5.70
N ALA A 44 -17.19 9.47 6.89
CA ALA A 44 -17.18 10.87 7.33
C ALA A 44 -16.05 11.69 6.69
N ALA A 45 -14.98 11.02 6.22
CA ALA A 45 -13.79 11.65 5.62
C ALA A 45 -13.91 11.91 4.11
N ALA A 46 -15.11 11.76 3.52
CA ALA A 46 -15.33 12.00 2.11
C ALA A 46 -14.83 13.38 1.69
N THR A 47 -13.83 13.40 0.81
CA THR A 47 -13.23 14.64 0.32
C THR A 47 -13.76 14.94 -1.09
N PRO A 48 -14.01 16.21 -1.44
CA PRO A 48 -14.38 16.55 -2.81
C PRO A 48 -13.32 16.13 -3.83
N VAL A 49 -13.77 15.70 -5.01
CA VAL A 49 -12.90 15.50 -6.16
C VAL A 49 -12.64 16.87 -6.78
N THR A 50 -11.46 17.44 -6.51
CA THR A 50 -11.01 18.72 -7.09
C THR A 50 -9.91 18.49 -8.11
N LEU A 51 -9.64 19.50 -8.95
CA LEU A 51 -8.55 19.43 -9.91
C LEU A 51 -7.20 19.23 -9.21
N GLU A 52 -6.95 19.99 -8.14
CA GLU A 52 -5.69 19.93 -7.39
C GLU A 52 -5.43 18.53 -6.83
N ARG A 53 -6.50 17.84 -6.38
CA ARG A 53 -6.40 16.47 -5.88
C ARG A 53 -6.10 15.47 -6.99
N LEU A 54 -6.74 15.62 -8.15
CA LEU A 54 -6.47 14.77 -9.31
C LEU A 54 -5.03 14.97 -9.83
N GLU A 55 -4.53 16.21 -9.85
CA GLU A 55 -3.15 16.51 -10.22
C GLU A 55 -2.14 15.93 -9.23
N ALA A 56 -2.41 16.02 -7.92
CA ALA A 56 -1.59 15.40 -6.88
C ALA A 56 -1.57 13.87 -7.00
N GLU A 57 -2.73 13.24 -7.22
CA GLU A 57 -2.83 11.79 -7.43
C GLU A 57 -2.09 11.37 -8.70
N HIS A 58 -2.24 12.10 -9.81
CA HIS A 58 -1.52 11.84 -11.04
C HIS A 58 0.00 11.92 -10.84
N ALA A 59 0.49 12.94 -10.13
CA ALA A 59 1.91 13.09 -9.83
C ALA A 59 2.44 11.92 -8.98
N LEU A 60 1.66 11.47 -7.98
CA LEU A 60 1.99 10.29 -7.17
C LEU A 60 2.07 9.02 -8.05
N LEU A 61 1.07 8.79 -8.89
CA LEU A 61 1.01 7.62 -9.77
C LEU A 61 2.15 7.61 -10.79
N ALA A 62 2.49 8.77 -11.36
CA ALA A 62 3.62 8.92 -12.26
C ALA A 62 4.95 8.64 -11.54
N ALA A 63 5.19 9.22 -10.36
CA ALA A 63 6.39 8.94 -9.58
C ALA A 63 6.52 7.44 -9.27
N ARG A 64 5.42 6.80 -8.85
CA ARG A 64 5.39 5.37 -8.55
C ARG A 64 5.65 4.50 -9.77
N LEU A 65 5.13 4.87 -10.95
CA LEU A 65 5.39 4.15 -12.21
C LEU A 65 6.89 4.13 -12.55
N HIS A 66 7.58 5.25 -12.35
CA HIS A 66 9.02 5.36 -12.57
C HIS A 66 9.85 4.52 -11.58
N LEU A 67 9.31 4.14 -10.43
CA LEU A 67 9.98 3.23 -9.50
C LEU A 67 10.07 1.79 -10.03
N LEU A 68 9.34 1.41 -11.08
CA LEU A 68 9.36 0.05 -11.65
C LEU A 68 9.67 0.04 -13.16
N SER A 69 10.17 1.15 -13.73
CA SER A 69 10.39 1.28 -15.18
C SER A 69 11.57 0.46 -15.73
N ASP A 70 12.45 -0.04 -14.86
CA ASP A 70 13.54 -0.92 -15.25
C ASP A 70 13.10 -2.38 -15.09
N ASN A 71 13.52 -3.26 -16.00
CA ASN A 71 13.30 -4.71 -15.88
C ASN A 71 13.69 -5.17 -14.47
N VAL A 72 12.69 -5.47 -13.64
CA VAL A 72 12.91 -5.93 -12.28
C VAL A 72 13.22 -7.43 -12.35
N ASP A 73 14.49 -7.77 -12.15
CA ASP A 73 14.88 -9.15 -11.88
C ASP A 73 14.54 -9.46 -10.41
N GLY A 74 13.41 -10.11 -10.14
CA GLY A 74 13.09 -10.64 -8.80
C GLY A 74 11.64 -10.44 -8.34
N ASP A 75 11.46 -10.26 -7.03
CA ASP A 75 10.15 -10.01 -6.44
C ASP A 75 9.78 -8.53 -6.57
N ASP A 76 8.87 -8.22 -7.48
CA ASP A 76 8.41 -6.87 -7.78
C ASP A 76 7.91 -6.11 -6.54
N ALA A 77 7.24 -6.80 -5.61
CA ALA A 77 6.67 -6.16 -4.43
C ALA A 77 7.78 -5.74 -3.44
N VAL A 78 8.72 -6.64 -3.15
CA VAL A 78 9.86 -6.33 -2.26
C VAL A 78 10.75 -5.25 -2.87
N THR A 79 10.94 -5.30 -4.19
CA THR A 79 11.70 -4.27 -4.92
C THR A 79 11.01 -2.92 -4.84
N LEU A 80 9.70 -2.88 -5.07
CA LEU A 80 8.91 -1.66 -4.96
C LEU A 80 8.99 -1.07 -3.55
N TRP A 81 8.76 -1.86 -2.50
CA TRP A 81 8.82 -1.37 -1.12
C TRP A 81 10.20 -0.83 -0.75
N SER A 82 11.27 -1.49 -1.20
CA SER A 82 12.64 -1.00 -1.01
C SER A 82 12.83 0.36 -1.70
N ARG A 83 12.35 0.51 -2.94
CA ARG A 83 12.43 1.76 -3.71
C ARG A 83 11.54 2.88 -3.13
N LEU A 84 10.48 2.52 -2.39
CA LEU A 84 9.66 3.43 -1.59
C LEU A 84 10.34 3.85 -0.28
N GLY A 85 11.49 3.27 0.07
CA GLY A 85 12.25 3.61 1.28
C GLY A 85 11.93 2.76 2.51
N VAL A 86 11.21 1.65 2.36
CA VAL A 86 10.93 0.73 3.46
C VAL A 86 12.19 -0.07 3.80
N ALA A 87 12.72 0.14 5.01
CA ALA A 87 13.81 -0.67 5.54
C ALA A 87 13.38 -2.13 5.74
N ASP A 88 14.27 -3.08 5.44
CA ASP A 88 14.01 -4.52 5.54
C ASP A 88 12.71 -4.96 4.84
N ALA A 89 12.49 -4.49 3.60
CA ALA A 89 11.28 -4.71 2.81
C ALA A 89 10.81 -6.18 2.72
N SER A 90 11.73 -7.15 2.78
CA SER A 90 11.38 -8.59 2.78
C SER A 90 10.54 -9.01 3.99
N ARG A 91 10.56 -8.24 5.09
CA ARG A 91 9.83 -8.52 6.34
C ARG A 91 8.44 -7.89 6.42
N VAL A 92 8.03 -7.10 5.42
CA VAL A 92 6.73 -6.41 5.40
C VAL A 92 5.56 -7.38 5.65
N THR A 93 5.63 -8.59 5.11
CA THR A 93 4.60 -9.62 5.31
C THR A 93 4.43 -10.07 6.74
N ASP A 94 5.46 -9.90 7.58
CA ASP A 94 5.50 -10.38 8.95
C ASP A 94 5.13 -9.30 9.98
N LEU A 95 5.12 -8.03 9.57
CA LEU A 95 4.78 -6.90 10.44
C LEU A 95 3.31 -6.89 10.85
N ASP A 96 2.99 -6.48 12.06
CA ASP A 96 1.60 -6.13 12.40
C ASP A 96 1.19 -4.80 11.72
N VAL A 97 -0.09 -4.45 11.84
CA VAL A 97 -0.62 -3.24 11.19
C VAL A 97 -0.02 -1.98 11.80
N ALA A 98 0.23 -1.97 13.11
CA ALA A 98 0.80 -0.81 13.79
C ALA A 98 2.22 -0.50 13.29
N ALA A 99 3.09 -1.52 13.22
CA ALA A 99 4.43 -1.41 12.70
C ALA A 99 4.42 -1.00 11.23
N LEU A 100 3.53 -1.57 10.41
CA LEU A 100 3.45 -1.22 8.99
C LEU A 100 2.93 0.21 8.76
N ARG A 101 1.97 0.68 9.56
CA ARG A 101 1.47 2.06 9.49
C ARG A 101 2.58 3.09 9.68
N ALA A 102 3.54 2.80 10.55
CA ALA A 102 4.69 3.67 10.79
C ALA A 102 5.69 3.75 9.62
N LEU A 103 5.59 2.84 8.64
CA LEU A 103 6.50 2.76 7.50
C LEU A 103 5.97 3.44 6.23
N ARG A 104 4.77 4.04 6.26
CA ARG A 104 4.22 4.74 5.10
C ARG A 104 5.12 5.96 4.80
N PRO A 105 5.75 6.03 3.61
CA PRO A 105 6.46 7.22 3.20
C PRO A 105 5.51 8.43 3.17
N ALA A 106 6.03 9.61 3.49
CA ALA A 106 5.29 10.86 3.41
C ALA A 106 4.88 11.20 1.97
#